data_AF-A0A174VLY4-F1
#
_entry.id   AF-A0A174VLY4-F1
#
_cell.length_a   1.000
_cell.length_b   1.000
_cell.length_c   1.000
_cell.angle_alpha   90.00
_cell.angle_beta   90.00
_cell.angle_gamma   90.00
#
_symmetry.space_group_name_H-M   'P 1'
#
loop_
_entity.id
_entity.type
_entity.pdbx_description
1 polymer ?
#
loop_
_entity_poly.entity_id
_entity_poly.type
_entity_poly.pdbx_seq_one_letter_code
_entity_poly.pdbx_strand_id
1 'polypeptide(L)'
;MELINGNSEIIRDFFQSMDRILDGISRLAKENRPHLNGEKFLSNREAAKCLKVSIRTLQEWRDTGVIPYIQIKGKIIYRQSDIERLLQTYYNKERQE
;
A
#
# COMPACT_ATOMS: atom_id res chain seq x y z
N MET A 1 -30.19 -39.97 -14.49
CA MET A 1 -29.03 -39.06 -14.47
C MET A 1 -29.56 -37.70 -14.86
N GLU A 2 -29.75 -36.79 -13.90
CA GLU A 2 -30.14 -35.42 -14.24
C GLU A 2 -28.96 -34.77 -14.96
N LEU A 3 -29.16 -34.44 -16.25
CA LEU A 3 -28.18 -33.67 -17.00
C LEU A 3 -28.07 -32.30 -16.35
N ILE A 4 -26.89 -31.98 -15.81
CA ILE A 4 -26.55 -30.63 -15.40
C ILE A 4 -26.42 -29.79 -16.68
N ASN A 5 -27.53 -29.27 -17.17
CA ASN A 5 -27.62 -28.32 -18.27
C ASN A 5 -27.12 -26.94 -17.79
N GLY A 6 -26.59 -26.10 -18.67
CA GLY A 6 -26.14 -24.72 -18.40
C GLY A 6 -27.19 -23.76 -17.81
N ASN A 7 -28.45 -24.17 -17.68
CA ASN A 7 -29.49 -23.48 -16.91
C ASN A 7 -29.63 -23.97 -15.45
N SER A 8 -28.76 -24.87 -14.99
CA SER A 8 -28.72 -25.30 -13.61
C SER A 8 -28.35 -24.12 -12.72
N GLU A 9 -29.17 -23.87 -11.71
CA GLU A 9 -28.94 -22.84 -10.69
C GLU A 9 -27.56 -22.99 -10.04
N ILE A 10 -27.12 -24.23 -9.83
CA ILE A 10 -25.79 -24.57 -9.31
C ILE A 10 -24.67 -24.08 -10.24
N ILE A 11 -24.82 -24.26 -11.55
CA ILE A 11 -23.85 -23.78 -12.54
C ILE A 11 -23.80 -22.26 -12.54
N ARG A 12 -24.97 -21.60 -12.53
CA ARG A 12 -25.06 -20.13 -12.51
C ARG A 12 -24.40 -19.53 -11.28
N ASP A 13 -24.68 -20.08 -10.11
CA ASP A 13 -24.16 -19.59 -8.84
C ASP A 13 -22.63 -19.83 -8.75
N PHE A 14 -22.15 -20.95 -9.29
CA PHE A 14 -20.71 -21.22 -9.42
C PHE A 14 -20.01 -20.17 -10.30
N PHE A 15 -20.51 -19.86 -11.49
CA PHE A 15 -19.93 -18.83 -12.35
C PHE A 15 -19.98 -17.44 -11.71
N GLN A 16 -21.09 -17.08 -11.05
CA GLN A 16 -21.18 -15.81 -10.33
C GLN A 16 -20.17 -15.73 -9.17
N SER A 17 -19.89 -16.84 -8.49
CA SER A 17 -18.85 -16.89 -7.47
C SER A 17 -17.45 -16.68 -8.06
N MET A 18 -17.17 -17.24 -9.24
CA MET A 18 -15.91 -17.02 -9.95
C MET A 18 -15.73 -15.56 -10.38
N ASP A 19 -16.78 -14.91 -10.87
CA ASP A 19 -16.72 -13.48 -11.24
C ASP A 19 -16.35 -12.62 -10.02
N ARG A 20 -16.95 -12.89 -8.86
CA ARG A 20 -16.62 -12.18 -7.61
C ARG A 20 -15.18 -12.42 -7.17
N ILE A 21 -14.66 -13.63 -7.35
CA ILE A 21 -13.26 -13.95 -7.05
C ILE A 21 -12.33 -13.21 -8.02
N LEU A 22 -12.63 -13.19 -9.31
CA LEU A 22 -11.86 -12.47 -10.33
C LEU A 22 -11.84 -10.96 -10.06
N ASP A 23 -12.96 -10.39 -9.63
CA ASP A 23 -13.03 -8.99 -9.19
C ASP A 23 -12.15 -8.74 -7.97
N GLY A 24 -12.18 -9.65 -6.98
CA GLY A 24 -11.33 -9.60 -5.80
C GLY A 24 -9.84 -9.63 -6.16
N ILE A 25 -9.44 -10.58 -7.01
CA ILE A 25 -8.07 -10.71 -7.51
C ILE A 25 -7.65 -9.45 -8.30
N SER A 26 -8.52 -8.93 -9.15
CA SER A 26 -8.24 -7.73 -9.95
C SER A 26 -8.03 -6.49 -9.08
N ARG A 27 -8.81 -6.35 -7.99
CA ARG A 27 -8.61 -5.27 -7.00
C ARG A 27 -7.27 -5.45 -6.28
N LEU A 28 -7.00 -6.66 -5.80
CA LEU A 28 -5.74 -6.98 -5.12
C LEU A 28 -4.53 -6.71 -6.04
N ALA A 29 -4.59 -7.12 -7.31
CA ALA A 29 -3.53 -6.88 -8.28
C ALA A 29 -3.32 -5.39 -8.59
N LYS A 30 -4.39 -4.59 -8.65
CA LYS A 30 -4.29 -3.12 -8.80
C LYS A 30 -3.67 -2.44 -7.58
N GLU A 31 -3.92 -2.99 -6.40
CA GLU A 31 -3.38 -2.49 -5.13
C GLU A 31 -1.97 -3.01 -4.83
N ASN A 32 -1.62 -4.17 -5.39
CA ASN A 32 -0.28 -4.77 -5.32
C ASN A 32 0.68 -3.99 -6.21
N ARG A 33 1.24 -2.92 -5.66
CA ARG A 33 2.38 -2.27 -6.30
C ARG A 33 3.58 -3.20 -6.15
N PRO A 34 4.26 -3.58 -7.24
CA PRO A 34 5.43 -4.45 -7.16
C PRO A 34 6.47 -3.81 -6.23
N HIS A 35 6.88 -4.56 -5.22
CA HIS A 35 7.98 -4.16 -4.36
C HIS A 35 9.26 -4.20 -5.21
N LEU A 36 10.02 -3.11 -5.23
CA LEU A 36 11.30 -3.10 -5.95
C LEU A 36 12.33 -3.75 -5.04
N ASN A 37 12.76 -4.96 -5.39
CA ASN A 37 13.68 -5.76 -4.58
C ASN A 37 13.19 -5.97 -3.13
N GLY A 38 11.88 -6.22 -2.96
CA GLY A 38 11.27 -6.41 -1.63
C GLY A 38 10.95 -5.12 -0.88
N GLU A 39 11.45 -3.96 -1.30
CA GLU A 39 11.16 -2.66 -0.70
C GLU A 39 9.88 -2.03 -1.27
N LYS A 40 9.05 -1.49 -0.38
CA LYS A 40 7.83 -0.77 -0.76
C LYS A 40 8.11 0.72 -0.77
N PHE A 41 7.72 1.38 -1.87
CA PHE A 41 7.89 2.81 -2.03
C PHE A 41 6.56 3.53 -1.89
N LEU A 42 6.56 4.59 -1.10
CA LEU A 42 5.40 5.41 -0.78
C LEU A 42 5.53 6.76 -1.49
N SER A 43 4.42 7.25 -2.03
CA SER A 43 4.30 8.63 -2.51
C SER A 43 4.16 9.62 -1.34
N ASN A 44 4.28 10.93 -1.61
CA ASN A 44 4.00 11.99 -0.63
C ASN A 44 2.68 11.79 0.13
N ARG A 45 1.59 11.48 -0.56
CA ARG A 45 0.27 11.32 0.06
C ARG A 45 0.22 10.10 0.99
N GLU A 46 0.88 9.01 0.60
CA GLU A 46 0.91 7.77 1.37
C GLU A 46 1.81 7.90 2.60
N ALA A 47 2.99 8.49 2.44
CA ALA A 47 3.88 8.78 3.56
C ALA A 47 3.22 9.73 4.57
N ALA A 48 2.58 10.81 4.11
CA ALA A 48 1.86 11.75 4.97
C ALA A 48 0.72 11.06 5.73
N LYS A 49 -0.06 10.19 5.06
CA LYS A 49 -1.11 9.40 5.70
C LYS A 49 -0.55 8.41 6.73
N CYS A 50 0.56 7.75 6.42
CA CYS A 50 1.21 6.79 7.31
C CYS A 50 1.71 7.48 8.59
N LEU A 51 2.36 8.64 8.45
CA LEU A 51 2.89 9.44 9.55
C LEU A 51 1.82 10.30 10.26
N LYS A 52 0.58 10.32 9.75
CA LYS A 52 -0.52 11.18 10.24
C LYS A 52 -0.17 12.67 10.29
N VAL A 53 0.59 13.14 9.31
CA VAL A 53 0.97 14.56 9.17
C VAL A 53 0.38 15.17 7.91
N SER A 54 0.38 16.50 7.85
CA SER A 54 0.03 17.20 6.61
C SER A 54 1.14 17.02 5.56
N ILE A 55 0.80 17.16 4.26
CA ILE A 55 1.80 17.16 3.17
C ILE A 55 2.82 18.28 3.37
N ARG A 56 2.38 19.44 3.90
CA ARG A 56 3.26 20.57 4.19
C ARG A 56 4.29 20.22 5.27
N THR A 57 3.85 19.58 6.35
CA THR A 57 4.74 19.10 7.41
C THR A 57 5.73 18.06 6.88
N LEU A 58 5.27 17.13 6.04
CA LEU A 58 6.14 16.15 5.41
C LEU A 58 7.20 16.81 4.50
N GLN A 59 6.82 17.89 3.80
CA GLN A 59 7.76 18.69 3.04
C GLN A 59 8.79 19.38 3.95
N GLU A 60 8.36 20.02 5.03
CA GLU A 60 9.27 20.63 6.01
C GLU A 60 10.25 19.59 6.59
N TRP A 61 9.78 18.37 6.87
CA TRP A 61 10.63 17.27 7.34
C TRP A 61 11.67 16.83 6.31
N ARG A 62 11.35 16.86 5.00
CA ARG A 62 12.35 16.61 3.96
C ARG A 62 13.36 17.74 3.88
N ASP A 63 12.87 18.98 3.90
CA ASP A 63 13.70 20.17 3.74
C ASP A 63 14.66 20.35 4.94
N THR A 64 14.24 19.90 6.13
CA THR A 64 15.05 19.87 7.36
C THR A 64 15.86 18.59 7.56
N GLY A 65 15.72 17.59 6.68
CA GLY A 65 16.47 16.32 6.75
C GLY A 65 15.99 15.33 7.82
N VAL A 66 14.80 15.53 8.40
CA VAL A 66 14.18 14.63 9.38
C VAL A 66 13.82 13.28 8.74
N ILE A 67 13.33 13.29 7.50
CA ILE A 67 12.91 12.08 6.80
C ILE A 67 13.70 11.86 5.50
N PRO A 68 14.31 10.67 5.31
CA PRO A 68 14.94 10.32 4.04
C PRO A 68 13.94 10.24 2.89
N TYR A 69 14.33 10.72 1.71
CA TYR A 69 13.52 10.64 0.49
C TYR A 69 14.39 10.37 -0.74
N ILE A 70 13.74 9.95 -1.83
CA ILE A 70 14.36 9.76 -3.14
C ILE A 70 13.58 10.58 -4.17
N GLN A 71 14.30 11.29 -5.03
CA GLN A 71 13.72 12.02 -6.16
C GLN A 71 14.03 11.31 -7.47
N ILE A 72 12.99 10.91 -8.21
CA ILE A 72 13.11 10.28 -9.52
C ILE A 72 12.32 11.12 -10.52
N LYS A 73 13.03 11.77 -11.47
CA LYS A 73 12.42 12.66 -12.49
C LYS A 73 11.42 13.67 -11.91
N GLY A 74 11.76 14.30 -10.79
CA GLY A 74 10.89 15.27 -10.10
C GLY A 74 9.82 14.67 -9.19
N LYS A 75 9.62 13.34 -9.19
CA LYS A 75 8.73 12.66 -8.25
C LYS A 75 9.46 12.28 -6.98
N ILE A 76 8.88 12.62 -5.84
CA ILE A 76 9.39 12.26 -4.52
C ILE A 76 8.72 10.96 -4.05
N ILE A 77 9.56 10.01 -3.61
CA ILE A 77 9.13 8.76 -3.01
C ILE A 77 9.93 8.48 -1.72
N TYR A 78 9.35 7.68 -0.84
CA TYR A 78 9.91 7.30 0.45
C TYR A 78 10.00 5.78 0.51
N ARG A 79 11.07 5.24 1.07
CA ARG A 79 11.11 3.82 1.43
C ARG A 79 10.24 3.60 2.66
N GLN A 80 9.44 2.54 2.66
CA GLN A 80 8.65 2.19 3.84
C GLN A 80 9.57 1.91 5.03
N SER A 81 10.68 1.21 4.81
CA SER A 81 11.67 0.89 5.87
C SER A 81 12.25 2.13 6.56
N ASP A 82 12.48 3.22 5.81
CA ASP A 82 12.99 4.47 6.39
C ASP A 82 11.92 5.16 7.27
N ILE A 83 10.64 5.10 6.89
CA ILE A 83 9.53 5.60 7.71
C ILE A 83 9.39 4.77 8.99
N GLU A 84 9.46 3.44 8.89
CA GLU A 84 9.38 2.54 10.04
C GLU A 84 10.53 2.78 11.03
N ARG A 85 11.75 2.95 10.53
CA ARG A 85 12.93 3.27 11.36
C ARG A 85 12.76 4.62 12.07
N LEU A 86 12.24 5.62 11.38
CA LEU A 86 11.94 6.94 11.97
C LEU A 86 10.98 6.79 13.16
N LEU A 87 9.85 6.10 12.94
CA LEU A 87 8.85 5.86 13.98
C LEU A 87 9.40 5.10 15.18
N GLN A 88 10.18 4.03 14.94
CA GLN A 88 10.83 3.27 16.00
C GLN A 88 11.80 4.11 16.81
N THR A 89 12.59 4.97 16.15
CA THR A 89 13.57 5.83 16.82
C THR A 89 12.89 6.81 17.78
N TYR A 90 11.82 7.48 17.35
CA TYR A 90 11.08 8.41 18.22
C TYR A 90 10.32 7.69 19.33
N TYR A 91 9.66 6.58 19.01
CA TYR A 91 8.93 5.80 20.02
C TYR A 91 9.86 5.27 21.13
N ASN A 92 11.06 4.81 20.77
CA ASN A 92 12.02 4.31 21.75
C ASN A 92 12.64 5.43 22.60
N LYS A 93 12.80 6.63 22.03
CA LYS A 93 13.32 7.80 22.75
C LYS A 93 12.34 8.26 23.84
N GLU A 94 11.04 8.31 23.54
CA GLU A 94 10.00 8.68 24.53
C GLU A 94 9.88 7.71 25.71
N ARG A 95 10.38 6.47 25.59
CA ARG A 95 10.33 5.47 26.67
C ARG A 95 11.57 5.48 27.58
N GLN A 96 12.62 6.19 27.19
CA GLN A 96 13.87 6.31 27.94
C GLN A 96 13.98 7.64 28.71
N GLU A 97 13.00 8.53 28.52
CA GLU A 97 12.80 9.79 29.26
C GLU A 97 11.64 9.61 30.25
#